data_AF-A0A4R4FE43-F1
#
_entry.id   AF-A0A4R4FE43-F1
#
_cell.length_a   1.000
_cell.length_b   1.000
_cell.length_c   1.000
_cell.angle_alpha   90.00
_cell.angle_beta   90.00
_cell.angle_gamma   90.00
#
_symmetry.space_group_name_H-M   'P 1'
#
loop_
_entity.id
_entity.type
_entity.pdbx_description
1 polymer ?
#
loop_
_entity_poly.entity_id
_entity_poly.type
_entity_poly.pdbx_seq_one_letter_code
_entity_poly.pdbx_strand_id
1 'polypeptide(L)'
;MAFVIHNELEGQRDRHQAAQEKQQKPQRDVEYASQVESGNKILKAFEDQFPKAEVILACEEDVTDDGNKDLVVIYKEEGLTRTVTVIDSGDGVDYTFTAPIPGPIENQKIQFKNIDKEGEIEIIVTGEKNGAVGYAIYRIIDEEMVDLFGEGMEDCC
;
A
#
# COMPACT_ATOMS: atom_id res chain seq x y z
N MET A 1 50.72 49.99 19.20
CA MET A 1 50.58 49.02 20.30
C MET A 1 49.23 49.24 20.96
N ALA A 2 48.38 48.21 20.96
CA ALA A 2 47.31 47.89 21.92
C ALA A 2 46.13 47.21 21.19
N PHE A 3 45.63 46.13 21.79
CA PHE A 3 44.83 45.05 21.24
C PHE A 3 43.48 45.03 22.02
N VAL A 4 42.34 44.75 21.34
CA VAL A 4 41.05 44.16 21.85
C VAL A 4 40.26 45.02 22.88
N ILE A 5 38.93 45.08 23.03
CA ILE A 5 37.83 44.12 22.91
C ILE A 5 36.51 44.90 22.76
N HIS A 6 35.64 44.51 21.83
CA HIS A 6 34.21 44.17 22.06
C HIS A 6 33.51 44.01 20.70
N ASN A 7 33.75 42.86 20.07
CA ASN A 7 32.87 42.34 19.03
C ASN A 7 32.22 41.07 19.60
N GLU A 8 31.18 41.23 20.41
CA GLU A 8 30.52 40.07 21.04
C GLU A 8 29.02 40.25 21.31
N LEU A 9 28.38 41.30 20.77
CA LEU A 9 26.94 41.53 20.94
C LEU A 9 26.09 41.33 19.67
N GLU A 10 26.70 41.24 18.49
CA GLU A 10 25.94 40.99 17.24
C GLU A 10 25.85 39.49 16.89
N GLY A 11 26.77 38.66 17.40
CA GLY A 11 26.79 37.20 17.12
C GLY A 11 25.71 36.36 17.81
N GLN A 12 24.91 36.93 18.72
CA GLN A 12 23.86 36.20 19.45
C GLN A 12 22.44 36.46 18.93
N ARG A 13 22.21 37.50 18.12
CA ARG A 13 20.88 37.78 17.54
C ARG A 13 20.62 37.02 16.24
N ASP A 14 21.65 36.78 15.43
CA ASP A 14 21.50 36.05 14.17
C ASP A 14 21.48 34.52 14.33
N ARG A 15 21.99 34.00 15.45
CA ARG A 15 21.94 32.55 15.75
C ARG A 15 20.61 32.08 16.31
N HIS A 16 19.75 32.99 16.79
CA HIS A 16 18.45 32.62 17.35
C HIS A 16 17.31 32.57 16.31
N GLN A 17 17.50 33.10 15.10
CA GLN A 17 16.49 33.01 14.02
C GLN A 17 16.72 31.89 13.00
N ALA A 18 17.89 31.23 13.00
CA ALA A 18 18.19 30.16 12.03
C ALA A 18 17.88 28.73 12.52
N ALA A 19 17.23 28.55 13.68
CA ALA A 19 17.07 27.23 14.32
C ALA A 19 15.61 26.78 14.54
N GLN A 20 14.62 27.46 13.94
CA GLN A 20 13.20 27.08 14.06
C GLN A 20 12.45 27.18 12.74
N GLU A 21 13.00 26.61 11.68
CA GLU A 21 12.18 25.99 10.64
C GLU A 21 12.46 24.49 10.68
N LYS A 22 12.06 23.85 11.79
CA LYS A 22 11.66 22.45 11.68
C LYS A 22 10.47 22.46 10.74
N GLN A 23 10.72 22.17 9.47
CA GLN A 23 9.69 21.74 8.53
C GLN A 23 8.90 20.65 9.26
N GLN A 24 7.74 21.02 9.81
CA GLN A 24 6.69 20.06 10.06
C GLN A 24 6.35 19.55 8.67
N LYS A 25 6.98 18.44 8.27
CA LYS A 25 6.43 17.59 7.22
C LYS A 25 4.96 17.43 7.61
N PRO A 26 4.01 17.80 6.74
CA PRO A 26 2.61 17.51 7.04
C PRO A 26 2.56 16.02 7.37
N GLN A 27 2.10 15.72 8.57
CA GLN A 27 1.83 14.35 8.97
C GLN A 27 0.68 13.93 8.05
N ARG A 28 1.03 13.35 6.90
CA ARG A 28 0.05 12.81 5.98
C ARG A 28 -0.58 11.66 6.73
N ASP A 29 -1.85 11.80 7.08
CA ASP A 29 -2.63 10.67 7.56
C ASP A 29 -2.60 9.62 6.44
N VAL A 30 -1.89 8.53 6.70
CA VAL A 30 -1.85 7.38 5.79
C VAL A 30 -3.09 6.55 6.13
N GLU A 31 -4.09 6.60 5.26
CA GLU A 31 -5.32 5.82 5.41
C GLU A 31 -5.15 4.48 4.70
N TYR A 32 -5.24 3.40 5.48
CA TYR A 32 -5.19 2.03 4.95
C TYR A 32 -6.61 1.52 4.70
N ALA A 33 -6.74 0.68 3.68
CA ALA A 33 -8.00 0.04 3.36
C ALA A 33 -8.48 -0.85 4.52
N SER A 34 -9.79 -0.86 4.76
CA SER A 34 -10.40 -1.69 5.79
C SER A 34 -10.63 -3.10 5.28
N GLN A 35 -10.49 -4.09 6.15
CA GLN A 35 -10.80 -5.47 5.81
C GLN A 35 -12.30 -5.64 5.59
N VAL A 36 -12.68 -6.43 4.59
CA VAL A 36 -14.08 -6.78 4.34
C VAL A 36 -14.67 -7.66 5.44
N GLU A 37 -15.99 -7.58 5.62
CA GLU A 37 -16.71 -8.44 6.56
C GLU A 37 -16.78 -9.89 6.04
N SER A 38 -16.89 -10.86 6.95
CA SER A 38 -16.99 -12.30 6.61
C SER A 38 -18.23 -12.68 5.77
N GLY A 39 -19.21 -11.79 5.66
CA GLY A 39 -20.39 -11.95 4.81
C GLY A 39 -20.16 -11.58 3.34
N ASN A 40 -19.01 -10.99 3.01
CA ASN A 40 -18.70 -10.47 1.69
C ASN A 40 -18.79 -11.55 0.60
N LYS A 41 -19.41 -11.22 -0.54
CA LYS A 41 -19.67 -12.18 -1.62
C LYS A 41 -18.41 -12.54 -2.40
N ILE A 42 -17.59 -11.54 -2.71
CA ILE A 42 -16.34 -11.71 -3.47
C ILE A 42 -15.33 -12.51 -2.63
N LEU A 43 -15.28 -12.24 -1.32
CA LEU A 43 -14.45 -13.03 -0.40
C LEU A 43 -14.86 -14.50 -0.38
N LYS A 44 -16.17 -14.80 -0.39
CA LYS A 44 -16.64 -16.19 -0.47
C LYS A 44 -16.26 -16.85 -1.80
N ALA A 45 -16.36 -16.12 -2.91
CA ALA A 45 -15.90 -16.61 -4.21
C ALA A 45 -14.39 -16.94 -4.18
N PHE A 46 -13.58 -16.10 -3.53
CA PHE A 46 -12.17 -16.40 -3.27
C PHE A 46 -11.99 -17.68 -2.43
N GLU A 47 -12.69 -17.80 -1.30
CA GLU A 47 -12.58 -18.95 -0.40
C GLU A 47 -13.02 -20.26 -1.08
N ASP A 48 -14.03 -20.21 -1.94
CA ASP A 48 -14.49 -21.37 -2.72
C ASP A 48 -13.46 -21.78 -3.78
N GLN A 49 -12.79 -20.81 -4.43
CA GLN A 49 -11.76 -21.04 -5.43
C GLN A 49 -10.42 -21.50 -4.81
N PHE A 50 -10.09 -21.03 -3.61
CA PHE A 50 -8.88 -21.34 -2.86
C PHE A 50 -9.21 -21.90 -1.47
N PRO A 51 -9.78 -23.12 -1.37
CA PRO A 51 -10.31 -23.65 -0.10
C PRO A 51 -9.24 -23.99 0.95
N LYS A 52 -7.96 -23.93 0.58
CA LYS A 52 -6.82 -24.13 1.49
C LYS A 52 -6.11 -22.83 1.86
N ALA A 53 -6.51 -21.71 1.26
CA ALA A 53 -5.92 -20.42 1.55
C ALA A 53 -6.35 -19.94 2.93
N GLU A 54 -5.38 -19.45 3.70
CA GLU A 54 -5.60 -18.68 4.91
C GLU A 54 -5.57 -17.19 4.53
N VAL A 55 -6.73 -16.53 4.54
CA VAL A 55 -6.83 -15.09 4.24
C VAL A 55 -6.17 -14.30 5.36
N ILE A 56 -5.18 -13.47 5.01
CA ILE A 56 -4.49 -12.56 5.93
C ILE A 56 -5.17 -11.19 5.93
N LEU A 57 -5.43 -10.66 4.73
CA LEU A 57 -6.07 -9.37 4.52
C LEU A 57 -6.86 -9.40 3.22
N ALA A 58 -8.08 -8.87 3.24
CA ALA A 58 -8.92 -8.78 2.05
C ALA A 58 -9.64 -7.43 2.07
N CYS A 59 -9.42 -6.61 1.04
CA CYS A 59 -9.92 -5.23 0.98
C CYS A 59 -10.61 -4.98 -0.37
N GLU A 60 -11.75 -4.28 -0.33
CA GLU A 60 -12.55 -3.96 -1.50
C GLU A 60 -12.33 -2.53 -1.99
N GLU A 61 -12.22 -2.38 -3.30
CA GLU A 61 -12.32 -1.11 -4.03
C GLU A 61 -12.64 -1.38 -5.49
N ASP A 62 -13.24 -0.42 -6.19
CA ASP A 62 -13.39 -0.44 -7.64
C ASP A 62 -12.03 -0.16 -8.31
N VAL A 63 -11.17 -1.19 -8.44
CA VAL A 63 -9.80 -1.00 -8.94
C VAL A 63 -9.73 -0.97 -10.47
N THR A 64 -10.79 -1.41 -11.13
CA THR A 64 -10.94 -1.38 -12.59
C THR A 64 -11.72 -0.15 -13.11
N ASP A 65 -12.29 0.67 -12.21
CA ASP A 65 -13.12 1.85 -12.52
C ASP A 65 -14.33 1.51 -13.42
N ASP A 66 -14.92 0.33 -13.20
CA ASP A 66 -16.07 -0.17 -13.96
C ASP A 66 -17.42 0.08 -13.24
N GLY A 67 -17.36 0.62 -12.01
CA GLY A 67 -18.50 0.88 -11.14
C GLY A 67 -18.83 -0.25 -10.17
N ASN A 68 -18.11 -1.37 -10.22
CA ASN A 68 -18.25 -2.52 -9.33
C ASN A 68 -17.00 -2.64 -8.46
N LYS A 69 -17.19 -3.16 -7.24
CA LYS A 69 -16.06 -3.35 -6.34
C LYS A 69 -15.37 -4.66 -6.68
N ASP A 70 -14.05 -4.60 -6.71
CA ASP A 70 -13.17 -5.75 -6.78
C ASP A 70 -12.60 -6.06 -5.39
N LEU A 71 -11.91 -7.20 -5.24
CA LEU A 71 -11.30 -7.61 -3.98
C LEU A 71 -9.81 -7.91 -4.16
N VAL A 72 -8.97 -7.18 -3.44
CA VAL A 72 -7.54 -7.53 -3.31
C VAL A 72 -7.35 -8.39 -2.06
N VAL A 73 -6.80 -9.58 -2.25
CA VAL A 73 -6.60 -10.57 -1.19
C VAL A 73 -5.11 -10.87 -1.03
N ILE A 74 -4.61 -10.71 0.19
CA ILE A 74 -3.34 -11.27 0.64
C ILE A 74 -3.65 -12.51 1.46
N TYR A 75 -3.09 -13.65 1.07
CA TYR A 75 -3.37 -14.94 1.68
C TYR A 75 -2.12 -15.80 1.79
N LYS A 76 -2.19 -16.83 2.62
CA LYS A 76 -1.15 -17.85 2.74
C LYS A 76 -1.67 -19.18 2.24
N GLU A 77 -0.90 -19.82 1.36
CA GLU A 77 -1.19 -21.16 0.87
C GLU A 77 0.12 -21.93 0.69
N GLU A 78 0.15 -23.18 1.16
CA GLU A 78 1.34 -24.05 1.08
C GLU A 78 2.63 -23.43 1.64
N GLY A 79 2.50 -22.57 2.66
CA GLY A 79 3.60 -21.89 3.32
C GLY A 79 4.11 -20.63 2.60
N LEU A 80 3.52 -20.27 1.46
CA LEU A 80 3.85 -19.07 0.70
C LEU A 80 2.77 -18.00 0.91
N THR A 81 3.20 -16.76 1.11
CA THR A 81 2.27 -15.62 1.09
C THR A 81 2.11 -15.11 -0.35
N ARG A 82 0.87 -14.88 -0.75
CA ARG A 82 0.46 -14.51 -2.10
C ARG A 82 -0.50 -13.33 -2.07
N THR A 83 -0.53 -12.58 -3.16
CA THR A 83 -1.51 -11.53 -3.41
C THR A 83 -2.23 -11.85 -4.72
N VAL A 84 -3.55 -11.66 -4.73
CA VAL A 84 -4.40 -11.80 -5.93
C VAL A 84 -5.47 -10.73 -5.92
N THR A 85 -5.94 -10.33 -7.10
CA THR A 85 -7.18 -9.56 -7.23
C THR A 85 -8.28 -10.45 -7.81
N VAL A 86 -9.45 -10.37 -7.19
CA VAL A 86 -10.70 -10.96 -7.68
C VAL A 86 -11.50 -9.82 -8.28
N ILE A 87 -11.64 -9.84 -9.60
CA ILE A 87 -12.28 -8.82 -10.42
C ILE A 87 -13.73 -9.21 -10.65
N ASP A 88 -14.67 -8.31 -10.35
CA ASP A 88 -16.08 -8.49 -10.70
C ASP A 88 -16.23 -8.33 -12.22
N SER A 89 -16.87 -9.29 -12.90
CA SER A 89 -17.06 -9.23 -14.36
C SER A 89 -18.19 -8.27 -14.77
N GLY A 90 -18.73 -7.50 -13.81
CA GLY A 90 -19.72 -6.46 -14.01
C GLY A 90 -21.14 -6.84 -13.58
N ASP A 91 -21.31 -7.95 -12.85
CA ASP A 91 -22.63 -8.51 -12.53
C ASP A 91 -22.79 -8.94 -11.05
N GLY A 92 -21.73 -8.86 -10.24
CA GLY A 92 -21.77 -9.24 -8.82
C GLY A 92 -21.87 -10.73 -8.56
N VAL A 93 -21.69 -11.58 -9.58
CA VAL A 93 -21.81 -13.04 -9.47
C VAL A 93 -20.67 -13.79 -10.15
N ASP A 94 -20.17 -13.30 -11.28
CA ASP A 94 -19.08 -13.91 -12.05
C ASP A 94 -17.79 -13.13 -11.82
N TYR A 95 -16.73 -13.85 -11.43
CA TYR A 95 -15.46 -13.24 -11.02
C TYR A 95 -14.29 -13.78 -11.83
N THR A 96 -13.38 -12.89 -12.22
CA THR A 96 -12.09 -13.22 -12.83
C THR A 96 -10.98 -13.05 -11.81
N PHE A 97 -9.98 -13.93 -11.83
CA PHE A 97 -8.88 -13.90 -10.88
C PHE A 97 -7.58 -13.59 -11.60
N THR A 98 -6.83 -12.62 -11.09
CA THR A 98 -5.47 -12.39 -11.57
C THR A 98 -4.59 -13.60 -11.26
N ALA A 99 -3.45 -13.73 -11.96
CA ALA A 99 -2.43 -14.66 -11.52
C ALA A 99 -1.93 -14.29 -10.10
N PRO A 100 -1.78 -15.24 -9.16
CA PRO A 100 -1.26 -14.94 -7.84
C PRO A 100 0.22 -14.51 -7.89
N ILE A 101 0.52 -13.32 -7.36
CA ILE A 101 1.89 -12.81 -7.23
C ILE A 101 2.43 -13.04 -5.81
N PRO A 102 3.75 -12.99 -5.58
CA PRO A 102 4.31 -13.01 -4.23
C PRO A 102 3.73 -11.88 -3.37
N GLY A 103 3.34 -12.19 -2.13
CA GLY A 103 2.82 -11.21 -1.16
C GLY A 103 3.76 -11.02 0.03
N PRO A 104 3.73 -9.87 0.72
CA PRO A 104 4.59 -9.64 1.87
C PRO A 104 4.26 -10.54 3.07
N ILE A 105 5.25 -10.94 3.87
CA ILE A 105 5.10 -11.94 4.93
C ILE A 105 4.58 -11.38 6.26
N GLU A 106 4.93 -10.14 6.61
CA GLU A 106 4.58 -9.53 7.90
C GLU A 106 3.98 -8.12 7.70
N ASN A 107 3.19 -7.67 8.68
CA ASN A 107 2.67 -6.30 8.76
C ASN A 107 2.03 -5.79 7.45
N GLN A 108 1.25 -6.66 6.80
CA GLN A 108 0.66 -6.39 5.49
C GLN A 108 -0.39 -5.29 5.57
N LYS A 109 -0.36 -4.36 4.63
CA LYS A 109 -1.36 -3.31 4.48
C LYS A 109 -1.60 -3.02 3.02
N ILE A 110 -2.84 -2.62 2.72
CA ILE A 110 -3.28 -2.20 1.40
C ILE A 110 -3.77 -0.74 1.50
N GLN A 111 -3.47 0.06 0.49
CA GLN A 111 -4.13 1.34 0.24
C GLN A 111 -4.61 1.35 -1.20
N PHE A 112 -5.75 1.98 -1.43
CA PHE A 112 -6.22 2.27 -2.77
C PHE A 112 -6.10 3.75 -3.02
N LYS A 113 -5.53 4.11 -4.18
CA LYS A 113 -5.32 5.51 -4.49
C LYS A 113 -5.32 5.74 -5.98
N ASN A 114 -6.15 6.67 -6.43
CA ASN A 114 -6.02 7.21 -7.78
C ASN A 114 -4.89 8.26 -7.80
N ILE A 115 -3.66 7.81 -8.10
CA ILE A 115 -2.43 8.62 -8.06
C ILE A 115 -2.35 9.53 -9.27
N ASP A 116 -2.65 9.02 -10.47
CA ASP A 116 -2.56 9.78 -11.72
C ASP A 116 -3.86 10.49 -12.11
N LYS A 117 -4.98 10.18 -11.44
CA LYS A 117 -6.34 10.70 -11.72
C LYS A 117 -6.90 10.21 -13.05
N GLU A 118 -6.46 9.04 -13.48
CA GLU A 118 -7.00 8.29 -14.62
C GLU A 118 -7.76 7.07 -14.09
N GLY A 119 -8.57 6.43 -14.93
CA GLY A 119 -9.65 5.53 -14.51
C GLY A 119 -9.27 4.53 -13.41
N GLU A 120 -8.45 3.53 -13.76
CA GLU A 120 -8.10 2.42 -12.88
C GLU A 120 -7.34 2.88 -11.62
N ILE A 121 -7.64 2.27 -10.48
CA ILE A 121 -7.12 2.71 -9.18
C ILE A 121 -5.84 1.93 -8.81
N GLU A 122 -4.82 2.62 -8.31
CA GLU A 122 -3.59 1.97 -7.87
C GLU A 122 -3.78 1.27 -6.53
N ILE A 123 -3.21 0.08 -6.46
CA ILE A 123 -3.17 -0.77 -5.28
C ILE A 123 -1.77 -0.65 -4.69
N ILE A 124 -1.65 0.02 -3.54
CA ILE A 124 -0.39 0.14 -2.82
C ILE A 124 -0.35 -0.95 -1.77
N VAL A 125 0.53 -1.92 -1.94
CA VAL A 125 0.78 -2.98 -0.96
C VAL A 125 2.06 -2.67 -0.21
N THR A 126 2.01 -2.74 1.12
CA THR A 126 3.19 -2.63 1.98
C THR A 126 3.30 -3.85 2.87
N GLY A 127 4.51 -4.22 3.24
CA GLY A 127 4.73 -5.15 4.33
C GLY A 127 6.19 -5.26 4.71
N GLU A 128 6.49 -6.28 5.51
CA GLU A 128 7.77 -6.42 6.19
C GLU A 128 8.23 -7.88 6.20
N LYS A 129 9.53 -8.07 6.44
CA LYS A 129 10.13 -9.37 6.77
C LYS A 129 11.44 -9.15 7.51
N ASN A 130 11.56 -9.69 8.72
CA ASN A 130 12.80 -9.60 9.52
C ASN A 130 13.33 -8.16 9.68
N GLY A 131 12.42 -7.17 9.76
CA GLY A 131 12.75 -5.75 9.89
C GLY A 131 13.10 -5.03 8.58
N ALA A 132 13.14 -5.72 7.44
CA ALA A 132 13.07 -5.07 6.14
C ALA A 132 11.62 -4.60 5.88
N VAL A 133 11.46 -3.45 5.24
CA VAL A 133 10.16 -2.87 4.88
C VAL A 133 10.15 -2.64 3.39
N GLY A 134 9.06 -3.06 2.74
CA GLY A 134 8.89 -2.94 1.30
C GLY A 134 7.51 -2.41 0.94
N TYR A 135 7.43 -1.78 -0.22
CA TYR A 135 6.17 -1.39 -0.84
C TYR A 135 6.19 -1.65 -2.34
N ALA A 136 5.01 -1.88 -2.91
CA ALA A 136 4.80 -1.98 -4.35
C ALA A 136 3.46 -1.32 -4.71
N ILE A 137 3.40 -0.78 -5.92
CA ILE A 137 2.23 -0.10 -6.50
C ILE A 137 1.84 -0.90 -7.72
N TYR A 138 0.63 -1.45 -7.68
CA TYR A 138 0.08 -2.23 -8.78
C TYR A 138 -1.10 -1.51 -9.42
N ARG A 139 -1.39 -1.85 -10.67
CA ARG A 139 -2.64 -1.51 -11.35
C ARG A 139 -3.17 -2.74 -12.08
N ILE A 140 -4.49 -2.84 -12.17
CA ILE A 140 -5.11 -3.87 -13.02
C ILE A 140 -5.08 -3.37 -14.46
N ILE A 141 -4.43 -4.13 -15.34
CA ILE A 141 -4.36 -3.85 -16.79
C ILE A 141 -4.61 -5.17 -17.51
N ASP A 142 -5.61 -5.20 -18.40
CA ASP A 142 -6.00 -6.40 -19.15
C ASP A 142 -6.19 -7.64 -18.24
N GLU A 143 -6.88 -7.46 -17.10
CA GLU A 143 -7.15 -8.50 -16.09
C GLU A 143 -5.89 -9.06 -15.38
N GLU A 144 -4.75 -8.40 -15.53
CA GLU A 144 -3.51 -8.74 -14.82
C GLU A 144 -3.17 -7.69 -13.74
N MET A 145 -2.64 -8.16 -12.60
CA MET A 145 -2.05 -7.26 -11.59
C MET A 145 -0.62 -6.90 -12.02
N VAL A 146 -0.47 -5.73 -12.62
CA VAL A 146 0.81 -5.24 -13.17
C VAL A 146 1.54 -4.40 -12.12
N ASP A 147 2.80 -4.75 -11.84
CA ASP A 147 3.71 -3.94 -11.02
C ASP A 147 4.13 -2.68 -11.78
N LEU A 148 3.71 -1.52 -11.28
CA LEU A 148 4.09 -0.23 -11.84
C LEU A 148 5.42 0.26 -11.25
N PHE A 149 5.60 0.02 -9.95
CA PHE A 149 6.76 0.48 -9.19
C PHE A 149 6.78 -0.13 -7.79
N GLY A 150 7.96 -0.51 -7.31
CA GLY A 150 8.16 -0.93 -5.93
C GLY A 150 9.59 -0.68 -5.43
N GLU A 151 9.76 -0.76 -4.12
CA GLU A 151 11.05 -0.67 -3.44
C GLU A 151 11.06 -1.63 -2.25
N GLY A 152 11.99 -2.58 -2.24
CA GLY A 152 12.21 -3.51 -1.12
C GLY A 152 11.11 -4.56 -0.91
N MET A 153 10.13 -4.65 -1.80
CA MET A 153 9.05 -5.65 -1.71
C MET A 153 9.58 -7.08 -1.90
N GLU A 154 10.57 -7.26 -2.77
CA GLU A 154 11.23 -8.53 -3.02
C GLU A 154 11.90 -9.12 -1.76
N ASP A 155 12.35 -8.26 -0.85
CA ASP A 155 12.94 -8.66 0.43
C ASP A 155 11.86 -8.99 1.47
N CYS A 156 10.59 -8.66 1.20
CA CYS A 156 9.45 -8.89 2.09
C CYS A 156 8.62 -10.14 1.76
N CYS A 157 8.83 -10.73 0.57
CA CYS A 157 8.07 -11.90 0.07
C CYS A 157 8.72 -13.26 0.36
#